data_AF-A0A7H0HTC7-F1
#
_entry.id   AF-A0A7H0HTC7-F1
#
_cell.length_a   1.000
_cell.length_b   1.000
_cell.length_c   1.000
_cell.angle_alpha   90.00
_cell.angle_beta   90.00
_cell.angle_gamma   90.00
#
_symmetry.space_group_name_H-M   'P 1'
#
loop_
_entity.id
_entity.type
_entity.pdbx_description
1 polymer ?
#
loop_
_entity_poly.entity_id
_entity_poly.type
_entity_poly.pdbx_seq_one_letter_code
_entity_poly.pdbx_strand_id
1 'polypeptide(L)'
;MVYGRNGHGAGHRSRPLPRTATALTALALAVWLGACGPLDGGGETDAPPAGGDPGLDELGGVPQRIAPSAAASATPSAPLPSPRPKPPSASAGPPRSSGPSYTAWAGPGCSGGGRYEEEGRYSDGDDGWYTVRSGGHRGDGCDGRFTAIPMSGSRDEDGGGGATWSWYVGSGYRTCTVAVVVPTSDRPEDVAGRPSVYRVLSDPADPDSAVRTFEIDQTRLRGEGVVVERVPVHDQRLTVRLVDRGQDRDRDRKGAHHAAAQMRAECGT
;
A
#
# COMPACT_ATOMS: atom_id res chain seq x y z
N MET A 1 -58.10 6.43 56.21
CA MET A 1 -56.89 5.79 56.79
C MET A 1 -55.76 6.00 55.80
N VAL A 2 -55.08 7.14 55.85
CA VAL A 2 -53.84 7.44 56.61
C VAL A 2 -52.57 6.96 55.87
N TYR A 3 -51.90 7.96 55.27
CA TYR A 3 -50.45 8.22 55.16
C TYR A 3 -49.43 7.14 54.73
N GLY A 4 -48.52 7.56 53.85
CA GLY A 4 -47.21 6.92 53.68
C GLY A 4 -46.36 7.49 52.55
N ARG A 5 -45.76 8.67 52.76
CA ARG A 5 -44.71 9.30 51.93
C ARG A 5 -43.32 8.77 52.36
N ASN A 6 -42.33 8.83 51.46
CA ASN A 6 -40.85 8.73 51.63
C ASN A 6 -40.24 7.54 50.86
N GLY A 7 -39.07 7.62 50.21
CA GLY A 7 -37.98 8.60 50.23
C GLY A 7 -37.15 8.55 48.94
N HIS A 8 -36.50 9.66 48.59
CA HIS A 8 -35.07 9.93 48.85
C HIS A 8 -34.09 9.28 47.87
N GLY A 9 -33.73 10.08 46.85
CA GLY A 9 -32.36 10.47 46.54
C GLY A 9 -31.27 9.40 46.52
N ALA A 10 -30.98 8.85 45.35
CA ALA A 10 -29.69 8.24 45.06
C ALA A 10 -28.77 9.31 44.45
N GLY A 11 -27.82 9.78 45.25
CA GLY A 11 -26.76 10.69 44.82
C GLY A 11 -25.76 9.99 43.90
N HIS A 12 -25.61 10.50 42.68
CA HIS A 12 -24.46 10.18 41.84
C HIS A 12 -23.23 10.90 42.41
N ARG A 13 -22.36 10.10 43.03
CA ARG A 13 -21.04 10.51 43.51
C ARG A 13 -20.17 10.90 42.31
N SER A 14 -19.88 12.19 42.18
CA SER A 14 -18.82 12.72 41.33
C SER A 14 -17.48 12.13 41.79
N ARG A 15 -16.82 11.35 40.93
CA ARG A 15 -15.45 10.88 41.16
C ARG A 15 -14.49 12.04 40.90
N PRO A 16 -13.61 12.42 41.84
CA PRO A 16 -12.58 13.41 41.58
C PRO A 16 -11.50 12.80 40.68
N LEU A 17 -11.18 13.51 39.59
CA LEU A 17 -10.02 13.26 38.75
C LEU A 17 -8.73 13.54 39.56
N PRO A 18 -7.75 12.63 39.57
CA PRO A 18 -6.44 12.94 40.13
C PRO A 18 -5.73 13.97 39.23
N ARG A 19 -5.49 15.16 39.79
CA ARG A 19 -4.53 16.13 39.29
C ARG A 19 -3.13 15.56 39.50
N THR A 20 -2.52 14.97 38.48
CA THR A 20 -1.08 14.69 38.49
C THR A 20 -0.32 15.90 37.98
N ALA A 21 0.55 16.37 38.85
CA ALA A 21 1.34 17.56 38.73
C ALA A 21 2.45 17.40 37.69
N THR A 22 2.67 18.49 36.97
CA THR A 22 3.82 18.79 36.13
C THR A 22 5.10 18.68 36.96
N ALA A 23 5.95 17.70 36.66
CA ALA A 23 7.34 17.68 37.13
C ALA A 23 8.24 18.14 35.99
N LEU A 24 8.61 19.42 36.04
CA LEU A 24 9.73 19.98 35.31
C LEU A 24 11.01 19.39 35.89
N THR A 25 11.66 18.49 35.14
CA THR A 25 13.02 18.04 35.47
C THR A 25 13.98 18.66 34.46
N ALA A 26 14.60 19.77 34.86
CA ALA A 26 15.79 20.29 34.22
C ALA A 26 16.98 19.42 34.66
N LEU A 27 17.69 18.79 33.72
CA LEU A 27 18.99 18.19 34.00
C LEU A 27 20.00 18.44 32.87
N ALA A 28 20.98 19.27 33.23
CA ALA A 28 22.40 19.22 32.93
C ALA A 28 22.87 19.03 31.47
N LEU A 29 23.34 20.14 30.90
CA LEU A 29 24.41 20.20 29.90
C LEU A 29 25.66 19.48 30.41
N ALA A 30 26.10 18.43 29.70
CA ALA A 30 27.45 17.91 29.79
C ALA A 30 28.22 18.31 28.53
N VAL A 31 29.06 19.34 28.67
CA VAL A 31 30.07 19.73 27.67
C VAL A 31 31.20 18.72 27.72
N TRP A 32 31.37 17.94 26.65
CA TRP A 32 32.59 17.16 26.44
C TRP A 32 33.45 17.85 25.38
N LEU A 33 34.51 18.50 25.84
CA LEU A 33 35.69 18.85 25.06
C LEU A 33 36.66 17.67 25.14
N GLY A 34 36.92 17.01 24.01
CA GLY A 34 37.78 15.83 23.96
C GLY A 34 38.44 15.63 22.61
N ALA A 35 39.60 16.27 22.45
CA ALA A 35 40.79 15.87 21.68
C ALA A 35 40.69 15.54 20.17
N CYS A 36 41.44 16.34 19.40
CA CYS A 36 41.94 16.01 18.06
C CYS A 36 42.90 14.81 18.10
N GLY A 37 42.83 13.96 17.07
CA GLY A 37 43.84 12.94 16.74
C GLY A 37 43.71 12.55 15.25
N PRO A 38 44.83 12.37 14.50
CA PRO A 38 44.85 12.51 13.05
C PRO A 38 44.47 11.25 12.25
N LEU A 39 44.17 11.54 10.99
CA LEU A 39 44.03 10.66 9.84
C LEU A 39 45.30 9.84 9.61
N ASP A 40 45.17 8.52 9.47
CA ASP A 40 46.10 7.71 8.68
C ASP A 40 45.30 6.74 7.81
N GLY A 41 45.53 6.86 6.51
CA GLY A 41 44.92 6.06 5.46
C GLY A 41 45.94 5.12 4.84
N GLY A 42 45.47 3.94 4.48
CA GLY A 42 46.16 2.91 3.71
C GLY A 42 45.46 1.58 4.02
N GLY A 43 44.87 0.84 3.10
CA GLY A 43 45.09 0.73 1.66
C GLY A 43 45.11 -0.76 1.38
N GLU A 44 43.96 -1.42 1.47
CA GLU A 44 43.83 -2.87 1.28
C GLU A 44 43.12 -3.12 -0.06
N THR A 45 43.94 -3.45 -1.06
CA THR A 45 43.53 -3.93 -2.38
C THR A 45 43.37 -5.43 -2.29
N ASP A 46 42.13 -5.92 -2.39
CA ASP A 46 41.87 -7.31 -2.75
C ASP A 46 40.82 -7.37 -3.87
N ALA A 47 41.28 -7.85 -5.02
CA ALA A 47 40.47 -8.13 -6.19
C ALA A 47 40.01 -9.60 -6.15
N PRO A 48 38.72 -9.90 -6.38
CA PRO A 48 38.31 -11.26 -6.70
C PRO A 48 38.38 -11.52 -8.22
N PRO A 49 38.72 -12.75 -8.64
CA PRO A 49 38.94 -13.12 -10.03
C PRO A 49 37.63 -13.35 -10.80
N ALA A 50 37.74 -13.18 -12.11
CA ALA A 50 36.76 -13.58 -13.12
C ALA A 50 36.75 -15.10 -13.35
N GLY A 51 35.58 -15.65 -13.64
CA GLY A 51 35.33 -17.04 -14.06
C GLY A 51 34.10 -17.59 -13.34
N GLY A 52 33.08 -18.18 -13.96
CA GLY A 52 32.76 -18.49 -15.35
C GLY A 52 31.31 -19.02 -15.38
N ASP A 53 30.69 -19.04 -16.56
CA ASP A 53 29.42 -19.73 -16.80
C ASP A 53 29.51 -21.23 -16.50
N PRO A 54 28.41 -21.84 -16.05
CA PRO A 54 27.63 -22.64 -17.01
C PRO A 54 26.11 -22.42 -16.87
N GLY A 55 25.42 -22.47 -18.02
CA GLY A 55 23.97 -22.41 -18.10
C GLY A 55 23.25 -23.72 -17.73
N LEU A 56 21.93 -23.61 -17.69
CA LEU A 56 20.86 -24.48 -18.22
C LEU A 56 19.65 -24.54 -17.27
N ASP A 57 18.49 -24.10 -17.79
CA ASP A 57 17.10 -24.54 -17.58
C ASP A 57 16.58 -24.66 -16.12
N GLU A 58 15.42 -24.18 -15.69
CA GLU A 58 14.08 -24.28 -16.28
C GLU A 58 13.07 -23.59 -15.31
N LEU A 59 11.92 -23.14 -15.84
CA LEU A 59 10.66 -22.79 -15.15
C LEU A 59 10.45 -21.37 -14.57
N GLY A 60 9.71 -20.53 -15.33
CA GLY A 60 8.57 -19.83 -14.74
C GLY A 60 8.35 -18.34 -15.06
N GLY A 61 7.86 -18.03 -16.27
CA GLY A 61 6.86 -16.97 -16.50
C GLY A 61 7.33 -15.51 -16.59
N VAL A 62 7.54 -15.02 -17.82
CA VAL A 62 7.70 -13.59 -18.15
C VAL A 62 6.36 -12.82 -18.09
N PRO A 63 6.30 -11.63 -17.47
CA PRO A 63 5.11 -10.78 -17.51
C PRO A 63 4.87 -10.22 -18.92
N GLN A 64 3.65 -10.43 -19.44
CA GLN A 64 3.25 -9.98 -20.77
C GLN A 64 2.83 -8.49 -20.73
N ARG A 65 3.52 -7.67 -21.51
CA ARG A 65 3.20 -6.25 -21.75
C ARG A 65 2.19 -6.16 -22.90
N ILE A 66 1.03 -5.54 -22.68
CA ILE A 66 0.08 -5.22 -23.75
C ILE A 66 0.44 -3.82 -24.29
N ALA A 67 0.88 -3.74 -25.54
CA ALA A 67 1.09 -2.46 -26.24
C ALA A 67 -0.13 -2.14 -27.13
N PRO A 68 -0.55 -0.87 -27.25
CA PRO A 68 -1.54 -0.45 -28.23
C PRO A 68 -0.87 -0.26 -29.60
N SER A 69 -1.35 -0.99 -30.61
CA SER A 69 -0.90 -0.84 -32.00
C SER A 69 -1.61 0.34 -32.67
N ALA A 70 -0.82 1.30 -33.16
CA ALA A 70 -1.27 2.43 -33.95
C ALA A 70 -1.67 1.98 -35.37
N ALA A 71 -2.85 2.40 -35.83
CA ALA A 71 -3.29 2.24 -37.22
C ALA A 71 -3.20 3.58 -37.96
N ALA A 72 -2.27 3.67 -38.91
CA ALA A 72 -2.25 4.70 -39.94
C ALA A 72 -3.16 4.30 -41.12
N SER A 73 -3.87 5.29 -41.66
CA SER A 73 -4.83 5.16 -42.76
C SER A 73 -4.16 5.00 -44.13
N ALA A 74 -4.69 4.11 -44.98
CA ALA A 74 -4.77 4.29 -46.44
C ALA A 74 -5.76 3.26 -47.06
N THR A 75 -6.60 3.71 -47.99
CA THR A 75 -7.43 2.91 -48.91
C THR A 75 -7.15 3.41 -50.35
N PRO A 76 -7.69 2.82 -51.44
CA PRO A 76 -8.09 1.44 -51.75
C PRO A 76 -7.52 0.94 -53.12
N SER A 77 -7.53 -0.39 -53.37
CA SER A 77 -8.03 -1.01 -54.62
C SER A 77 -7.84 -2.53 -54.63
N ALA A 78 -8.89 -3.25 -55.04
CA ALA A 78 -9.03 -4.70 -55.06
C ALA A 78 -8.26 -5.38 -56.23
N PRO A 79 -7.94 -6.67 -56.11
CA PRO A 79 -8.74 -7.71 -56.78
C PRO A 79 -9.04 -8.95 -55.90
N LEU A 80 -10.15 -9.65 -56.21
CA LEU A 80 -10.70 -10.81 -55.49
C LEU A 80 -9.74 -12.02 -55.40
N PRO A 81 -9.73 -12.74 -54.25
CA PRO A 81 -9.36 -14.14 -54.21
C PRO A 81 -10.40 -15.06 -53.50
N SER A 82 -10.42 -16.31 -53.97
CA SER A 82 -11.21 -17.50 -53.63
C SER A 82 -11.57 -17.75 -52.15
N PRO A 83 -12.65 -18.52 -51.85
CA PRO A 83 -13.12 -18.76 -50.49
C PRO A 83 -12.08 -19.52 -49.64
N ARG A 84 -11.63 -18.90 -48.54
CA ARG A 84 -10.77 -19.55 -47.55
C ARG A 84 -11.59 -20.48 -46.64
N PRO A 85 -11.04 -21.64 -46.25
CA PRO A 85 -11.62 -22.47 -45.20
C PRO A 85 -11.78 -21.68 -43.90
N LYS A 86 -12.93 -21.85 -43.24
CA LYS A 86 -13.26 -21.25 -41.96
C LYS A 86 -12.18 -21.61 -40.93
N PRO A 87 -11.56 -20.64 -40.22
CA PRO A 87 -10.61 -20.95 -39.16
C PRO A 87 -11.32 -21.78 -38.06
N PRO A 88 -10.66 -22.78 -37.47
CA PRO A 88 -11.24 -23.57 -36.39
C PRO A 88 -11.56 -22.63 -35.21
N SER A 89 -12.78 -22.77 -34.66
CA SER A 89 -13.19 -22.08 -33.44
C SER A 89 -12.11 -22.25 -32.38
N ALA A 90 -11.58 -21.13 -31.88
CA ALA A 90 -10.75 -21.16 -30.68
C ALA A 90 -11.56 -21.84 -29.58
N SER A 91 -11.02 -22.94 -29.04
CA SER A 91 -11.57 -23.61 -27.87
C SER A 91 -11.75 -22.57 -26.77
N ALA A 92 -13.00 -22.35 -26.36
CA ALA A 92 -13.29 -21.62 -25.14
C ALA A 92 -12.51 -22.29 -24.01
N GLY A 93 -11.69 -21.51 -23.31
CA GLY A 93 -11.02 -21.98 -22.11
C GLY A 93 -12.03 -22.51 -21.08
N PRO A 94 -11.58 -23.30 -20.09
CA PRO A 94 -12.48 -23.91 -19.12
C PRO A 94 -13.40 -22.86 -18.49
N PRO A 95 -14.69 -23.18 -18.29
CA PRO A 95 -15.65 -22.23 -17.73
C PRO A 95 -15.15 -21.77 -16.36
N ARG A 96 -15.05 -20.44 -16.18
CA ARG A 96 -14.75 -19.86 -14.87
C ARG A 96 -15.86 -20.25 -13.90
N SER A 97 -15.45 -20.66 -12.70
CA SER A 97 -16.32 -20.94 -11.55
C SER A 97 -17.42 -19.90 -11.44
N SER A 98 -18.69 -20.35 -11.45
CA SER A 98 -19.89 -19.52 -11.49
C SER A 98 -20.47 -19.22 -10.11
N GLY A 99 -19.64 -19.25 -9.06
CA GLY A 99 -20.05 -18.79 -7.73
C GLY A 99 -20.21 -17.27 -7.67
N PRO A 100 -20.83 -16.73 -6.60
CA PRO A 100 -20.80 -15.30 -6.38
C PRO A 100 -19.34 -14.84 -6.34
N SER A 101 -19.04 -13.75 -7.04
CA SER A 101 -17.75 -13.08 -6.98
C SER A 101 -17.92 -11.75 -6.26
N TYR A 102 -17.02 -11.47 -5.33
CA TYR A 102 -16.91 -10.15 -4.71
C TYR A 102 -15.92 -9.32 -5.53
N THR A 103 -16.29 -8.08 -5.87
CA THR A 103 -15.33 -7.10 -6.39
C THR A 103 -15.65 -5.70 -5.89
N ALA A 104 -14.65 -4.99 -5.38
CA ALA A 104 -14.83 -3.60 -4.94
C ALA A 104 -13.50 -2.85 -4.88
N TRP A 105 -13.56 -1.57 -5.24
CA TRP A 105 -12.48 -0.62 -5.05
C TRP A 105 -12.56 0.05 -3.67
N ALA A 106 -11.39 0.36 -3.11
CA ALA A 106 -11.22 1.20 -1.93
C ALA A 106 -9.98 2.09 -2.11
N GLY A 107 -9.94 3.23 -1.43
CA GLY A 107 -8.79 4.14 -1.44
C GLY A 107 -9.22 5.60 -1.37
N PRO A 108 -8.26 6.54 -1.39
CA PRO A 108 -8.57 7.96 -1.44
C PRO A 108 -9.51 8.27 -2.60
N GLY A 109 -10.55 9.06 -2.34
CA GLY A 109 -11.49 9.49 -3.36
C GLY A 109 -12.37 8.39 -3.97
N CYS A 110 -12.37 7.17 -3.43
CA CYS A 110 -13.32 6.14 -3.81
C CYS A 110 -14.59 6.20 -2.95
N SER A 111 -15.75 6.11 -3.59
CA SER A 111 -17.05 5.83 -2.96
C SER A 111 -17.49 4.38 -3.13
N GLY A 112 -16.56 3.48 -3.49
CA GLY A 112 -16.81 2.06 -3.75
C GLY A 112 -17.16 1.24 -2.51
N GLY A 113 -17.29 -0.08 -2.68
CA GLY A 113 -17.74 -1.01 -1.62
C GLY A 113 -16.72 -1.36 -0.52
N GLY A 114 -15.54 -0.73 -0.51
CA GLY A 114 -14.54 -0.89 0.56
C GLY A 114 -14.23 0.42 1.27
N ARG A 115 -13.57 0.32 2.43
CA ARG A 115 -13.22 1.45 3.31
C ARG A 115 -11.72 1.77 3.20
N TYR A 116 -11.41 3.06 3.29
CA TYR A 116 -10.04 3.57 3.38
C TYR A 116 -9.91 4.45 4.62
N GLU A 117 -8.84 4.24 5.39
CA GLU A 117 -8.53 4.99 6.62
C GLU A 117 -7.05 5.32 6.68
N GLU A 118 -6.72 6.46 7.27
CA GLU A 118 -5.35 6.91 7.50
C GLU A 118 -5.12 7.06 9.00
N GLU A 119 -3.96 6.64 9.48
CA GLU A 119 -3.53 6.75 10.86
C GLU A 119 -2.23 7.58 10.94
N GLY A 120 -2.11 8.39 11.98
CA GLY A 120 -0.92 9.23 12.18
C GLY A 120 -0.80 10.40 11.20
N ARG A 121 -1.89 10.83 10.56
CA ARG A 121 -1.87 11.95 9.62
C ARG A 121 -1.50 13.26 10.33
N TYR A 122 -0.49 13.95 9.81
CA TYR A 122 -0.10 15.31 10.21
C TYR A 122 0.26 16.15 8.98
N SER A 123 0.33 17.47 9.14
CA SER A 123 0.68 18.40 8.07
C SER A 123 1.96 19.17 8.42
N ASP A 124 2.95 19.12 7.52
CA ASP A 124 4.22 19.83 7.65
C ASP A 124 4.80 20.13 6.25
N GLY A 125 4.04 20.90 5.47
CA GLY A 125 4.38 21.17 4.07
C GLY A 125 4.58 19.89 3.25
N ASP A 126 5.73 19.81 2.57
CA ASP A 126 6.13 18.64 1.80
C ASP A 126 6.72 17.51 2.66
N ASP A 127 7.08 17.76 3.92
CA ASP A 127 7.62 16.73 4.82
C ASP A 127 6.50 15.95 5.55
N GLY A 128 5.27 16.48 5.57
CA GLY A 128 4.10 15.82 6.15
C GLY A 128 3.24 15.07 5.14
N TRP A 129 2.01 14.76 5.54
CA TRP A 129 1.03 14.12 4.68
C TRP A 129 0.34 15.13 3.76
N TYR A 130 0.21 14.79 2.49
CA TYR A 130 -0.58 15.58 1.55
C TYR A 130 -1.31 14.70 0.54
N THR A 131 -2.29 15.30 -0.12
CA THR A 131 -3.08 14.64 -1.18
C THR A 131 -2.61 15.15 -2.53
N VAL A 132 -2.25 14.22 -3.40
CA VAL A 132 -1.98 14.49 -4.81
C VAL A 132 -3.29 14.29 -5.57
N ARG A 133 -3.68 15.30 -6.35
CA ARG A 133 -5.03 15.41 -6.96
C ARG A 133 -5.30 14.40 -8.07
N SER A 134 -4.27 13.73 -8.56
CA SER A 134 -4.33 12.87 -9.74
C SER A 134 -3.18 11.88 -9.77
N GLY A 135 -3.36 10.78 -10.52
CA GLY A 135 -2.31 9.81 -10.80
C GLY A 135 -2.69 8.39 -10.44
N GLY A 136 -3.70 8.24 -9.57
CA GLY A 136 -4.34 6.96 -9.23
C GLY A 136 -5.45 6.55 -10.20
N HIS A 137 -6.19 5.50 -9.81
CA HIS A 137 -7.29 4.92 -10.59
C HIS A 137 -8.52 5.83 -10.63
N ARG A 138 -9.10 5.98 -11.82
CA ARG A 138 -10.32 6.76 -12.07
C ARG A 138 -11.43 5.88 -12.61
N GLY A 139 -12.66 6.19 -12.22
CA GLY A 139 -13.82 5.37 -12.53
C GLY A 139 -14.15 4.40 -11.40
N ASP A 140 -15.21 3.60 -11.57
CA ASP A 140 -15.71 2.66 -10.55
C ASP A 140 -15.96 3.31 -9.16
N GLY A 141 -16.30 4.60 -9.17
CA GLY A 141 -16.51 5.41 -7.97
C GLY A 141 -15.25 6.08 -7.42
N CYS A 142 -14.11 6.02 -8.10
CA CYS A 142 -12.85 6.65 -7.68
C CYS A 142 -12.48 7.87 -8.56
N ASP A 143 -11.94 8.92 -7.94
CA ASP A 143 -11.55 10.18 -8.62
C ASP A 143 -10.05 10.26 -9.03
N GLY A 144 -9.25 9.27 -8.62
CA GLY A 144 -7.84 9.14 -8.97
C GLY A 144 -6.88 10.01 -8.14
N ARG A 145 -7.34 10.65 -7.06
CA ARG A 145 -6.44 11.25 -6.08
C ARG A 145 -5.69 10.17 -5.30
N PHE A 146 -4.54 10.47 -4.72
CA PHE A 146 -3.86 9.56 -3.79
C PHE A 146 -3.24 10.35 -2.64
N THR A 147 -2.85 9.64 -1.58
CA THR A 147 -2.18 10.24 -0.43
C THR A 147 -0.68 9.95 -0.49
N ALA A 148 0.13 11.00 -0.39
CA ALA A 148 1.55 10.90 -0.12
C ALA A 148 1.74 10.78 1.40
N ILE A 149 2.32 9.66 1.84
CA ILE A 149 2.56 9.30 3.24
C ILE A 149 4.05 9.52 3.53
N PRO A 150 4.42 10.41 4.47
CA PRO A 150 5.82 10.59 4.83
C PRO A 150 6.39 9.29 5.38
N MET A 151 7.62 8.96 5.00
CA MET A 151 8.27 7.77 5.55
C MET A 151 8.79 8.03 6.96
N SER A 152 8.99 6.96 7.74
CA SER A 152 9.48 7.03 9.12
C SER A 152 10.91 7.60 9.25
N GLY A 153 11.67 7.63 8.16
CA GLY A 153 13.09 7.98 8.16
C GLY A 153 13.99 6.82 8.61
N SER A 154 13.43 5.62 8.78
CA SER A 154 14.13 4.40 9.15
C SER A 154 13.83 3.27 8.16
N ARG A 155 14.85 2.48 7.81
CA ARG A 155 14.70 1.27 6.98
C ARG A 155 13.97 0.15 7.71
N ASP A 156 14.08 0.14 9.04
CA ASP A 156 13.75 -1.03 9.86
C ASP A 156 12.62 -0.74 10.86
N GLU A 157 12.28 0.53 11.08
CA GLU A 157 11.32 0.95 12.09
C GLU A 157 10.11 1.66 11.47
N ASP A 158 8.92 1.33 11.99
CA ASP A 158 7.68 2.04 11.66
C ASP A 158 7.58 3.30 12.54
N GLY A 159 7.12 4.41 11.97
CA GLY A 159 6.88 5.68 12.67
C GLY A 159 5.48 5.79 13.26
N GLY A 160 4.63 4.78 13.07
CA GLY A 160 3.25 4.73 13.52
C GLY A 160 2.23 5.31 12.53
N GLY A 161 2.69 5.94 11.45
CA GLY A 161 1.86 6.36 10.33
C GLY A 161 1.46 5.20 9.42
N GLY A 162 0.32 5.31 8.75
CA GLY A 162 -0.07 4.31 7.75
C GLY A 162 -1.45 4.53 7.14
N ALA A 163 -1.76 3.71 6.15
CA ALA A 163 -3.06 3.71 5.50
C ALA A 163 -3.62 2.29 5.40
N THR A 164 -4.91 2.14 5.66
CA THR A 164 -5.59 0.84 5.73
C THR A 164 -6.74 0.81 4.73
N TRP A 165 -6.76 -0.24 3.91
CA TRP A 165 -7.89 -0.61 3.06
C TRP A 165 -8.59 -1.81 3.68
N SER A 166 -9.91 -1.77 3.78
CA SER A 166 -10.68 -2.92 4.26
C SER A 166 -11.95 -3.14 3.48
N TRP A 167 -12.29 -4.41 3.29
CA TRP A 167 -13.49 -4.86 2.59
C TRP A 167 -14.21 -5.88 3.46
N TYR A 168 -15.52 -5.74 3.59
CA TYR A 168 -16.36 -6.83 4.08
C TYR A 168 -16.77 -7.68 2.87
N VAL A 169 -16.10 -8.82 2.71
CA VAL A 169 -16.26 -9.70 1.55
C VAL A 169 -17.36 -10.73 1.76
N GLY A 170 -17.83 -10.90 3.00
CA GLY A 170 -18.85 -11.88 3.37
C GLY A 170 -18.30 -13.28 3.60
N SER A 171 -19.19 -14.22 3.91
CA SER A 171 -18.84 -15.62 4.17
C SER A 171 -18.51 -16.37 2.88
N GLY A 172 -17.63 -17.39 2.99
CA GLY A 172 -17.35 -18.34 1.90
C GLY A 172 -16.03 -18.08 1.16
N TYR A 173 -15.40 -16.92 1.35
CA TYR A 173 -14.07 -16.64 0.82
C TYR A 173 -13.00 -16.89 1.86
N ARG A 174 -11.97 -17.66 1.49
CA ARG A 174 -10.76 -17.86 2.30
C ARG A 174 -9.61 -16.96 1.86
N THR A 175 -9.57 -16.64 0.57
CA THR A 175 -8.57 -15.78 -0.02
C THR A 175 -9.19 -14.93 -1.12
N CYS A 176 -8.63 -13.76 -1.33
CA CYS A 176 -8.93 -12.89 -2.46
C CYS A 176 -7.65 -12.54 -3.22
N THR A 177 -7.80 -11.98 -4.40
CA THR A 177 -6.74 -11.26 -5.12
C THR A 177 -6.91 -9.77 -4.85
N VAL A 178 -5.81 -9.05 -4.66
CA VAL A 178 -5.79 -7.59 -4.53
C VAL A 178 -4.98 -7.00 -5.67
N ALA A 179 -5.56 -6.04 -6.39
CA ALA A 179 -4.82 -5.20 -7.32
C ALA A 179 -4.49 -3.86 -6.64
N VAL A 180 -3.20 -3.58 -6.45
CA VAL A 180 -2.70 -2.34 -5.85
C VAL A 180 -2.30 -1.37 -6.94
N VAL A 181 -2.87 -0.17 -6.94
CA VAL A 181 -2.47 0.88 -7.89
C VAL A 181 -1.24 1.59 -7.35
N VAL A 182 -0.18 1.63 -8.15
CA VAL A 182 0.96 2.51 -7.92
C VAL A 182 0.74 3.75 -8.79
N PRO A 183 0.48 4.92 -8.21
CA PRO A 183 0.08 6.07 -9.00
C PRO A 183 1.25 6.64 -9.82
N THR A 184 0.90 7.44 -10.82
CA THR A 184 1.86 8.37 -11.46
C THR A 184 1.94 9.68 -10.65
N SER A 185 3.07 10.38 -10.72
CA SER A 185 3.19 11.75 -10.23
C SER A 185 4.23 12.52 -11.05
N ASP A 186 4.05 13.83 -11.14
CA ASP A 186 5.03 14.77 -11.69
C ASP A 186 6.20 14.99 -10.72
N ARG A 187 6.03 14.64 -9.44
CA ARG A 187 7.06 14.65 -8.40
C ARG A 187 7.43 13.22 -8.02
N PRO A 188 8.65 12.74 -8.35
CA PRO A 188 9.07 11.38 -8.02
C PRO A 188 8.99 11.05 -6.52
N GLU A 189 9.10 12.06 -5.66
CA GLU A 189 9.06 11.97 -4.20
C GLU A 189 7.70 11.48 -3.67
N ASP A 190 6.60 11.86 -4.32
CA ASP A 190 5.23 11.48 -3.92
C ASP A 190 5.00 9.96 -3.98
N VAL A 191 5.81 9.27 -4.79
CA VAL A 191 5.69 7.84 -5.12
C VAL A 191 7.08 7.19 -5.05
N ALA A 192 7.70 7.29 -3.88
CA ALA A 192 9.11 6.98 -3.68
C ALA A 192 9.38 5.74 -2.81
N GLY A 193 8.33 5.03 -2.39
CA GLY A 193 8.40 3.81 -1.61
C GLY A 193 9.29 2.73 -2.25
N ARG A 194 10.35 2.33 -1.54
CA ARG A 194 11.33 1.34 -2.01
C ARG A 194 11.99 0.58 -0.85
N PRO A 195 11.39 -0.53 -0.39
CA PRO A 195 10.01 -0.94 -0.68
C PRO A 195 8.99 -0.08 0.09
N SER A 196 7.74 -0.06 -0.40
CA SER A 196 6.57 0.16 0.45
C SER A 196 6.13 -1.18 1.05
N VAL A 197 5.94 -1.22 2.37
CA VAL A 197 5.63 -2.45 3.10
C VAL A 197 4.13 -2.52 3.41
N TYR A 198 3.47 -3.58 2.93
CA TYR A 198 2.05 -3.84 3.16
C TYR A 198 1.87 -5.06 4.05
N ARG A 199 0.99 -4.97 5.04
CA ARG A 199 0.60 -6.04 5.96
C ARG A 199 -0.86 -6.40 5.75
N VAL A 200 -1.15 -7.68 5.67
CA VAL A 200 -2.50 -8.22 5.69
C VAL A 200 -2.84 -8.54 7.14
N LEU A 201 -3.90 -7.94 7.66
CA LEU A 201 -4.26 -8.04 9.07
C LEU A 201 -5.38 -9.06 9.29
N SER A 202 -5.28 -9.88 10.33
CA SER A 202 -6.42 -10.71 10.77
C SER A 202 -7.43 -9.92 11.61
N ASP A 203 -6.97 -8.92 12.36
CA ASP A 203 -7.82 -7.98 13.09
C ASP A 203 -7.53 -6.54 12.61
N PRO A 204 -8.49 -5.86 11.95
CA PRO A 204 -8.30 -4.50 11.49
C PRO A 204 -7.98 -3.48 12.58
N ALA A 205 -8.32 -3.76 13.85
CA ALA A 205 -8.08 -2.88 14.98
C ALA A 205 -6.70 -3.11 15.65
N ASP A 206 -6.01 -4.20 15.31
CA ASP A 206 -4.70 -4.54 15.85
C ASP A 206 -3.63 -4.50 14.73
N PRO A 207 -2.76 -3.47 14.70
CA PRO A 207 -1.70 -3.35 13.70
C PRO A 207 -0.67 -4.48 13.73
N ASP A 208 -0.57 -5.21 14.85
CA ASP A 208 0.38 -6.32 15.04
C ASP A 208 -0.22 -7.67 14.63
N SER A 209 -1.51 -7.71 14.27
CA SER A 209 -2.22 -8.92 13.80
C SER A 209 -1.87 -9.33 12.36
N ALA A 210 -0.68 -8.96 11.89
CA ALA A 210 -0.25 -9.22 10.52
C ALA A 210 -0.08 -10.73 10.29
N VAL A 211 -0.86 -11.28 9.37
CA VAL A 211 -0.81 -12.69 8.96
C VAL A 211 0.01 -12.91 7.68
N ARG A 212 0.25 -11.84 6.92
CA ARG A 212 1.07 -11.85 5.70
C ARG A 212 1.63 -10.46 5.44
N THR A 213 2.84 -10.40 4.92
CA THR A 213 3.48 -9.16 4.45
C THR A 213 3.82 -9.29 2.97
N PHE A 214 3.73 -8.19 2.23
CA PHE A 214 4.27 -8.06 0.89
C PHE A 214 4.82 -6.66 0.65
N GLU A 215 5.70 -6.53 -0.33
CA GLU A 215 6.43 -5.31 -0.61
C GLU A 215 6.23 -4.88 -2.07
N ILE A 216 6.20 -3.57 -2.32
CA ILE A 216 6.11 -3.01 -3.66
C ILE A 216 7.20 -1.94 -3.81
N ASP A 217 8.03 -2.06 -4.84
CA ASP A 217 8.91 -0.97 -5.29
C ASP A 217 8.09 0.01 -6.13
N GLN A 218 7.54 1.03 -5.47
CA GLN A 218 6.71 2.04 -6.11
C GLN A 218 7.51 2.87 -7.10
N THR A 219 8.82 3.06 -6.87
CA THR A 219 9.66 3.84 -7.79
C THR A 219 9.75 3.19 -9.17
N ARG A 220 9.80 1.86 -9.20
CA ARG A 220 9.90 1.08 -10.43
C ARG A 220 8.56 0.88 -11.13
N LEU A 221 7.46 0.86 -10.37
CA LEU A 221 6.14 0.43 -10.84
C LEU A 221 5.14 1.59 -11.00
N ARG A 222 5.60 2.85 -11.06
CA ARG A 222 4.73 4.02 -11.19
C ARG A 222 3.79 3.90 -12.40
N GLY A 223 2.51 4.11 -12.16
CA GLY A 223 1.45 3.99 -13.16
C GLY A 223 0.98 2.56 -13.44
N GLU A 224 1.51 1.57 -12.73
CA GLU A 224 1.12 0.16 -12.89
C GLU A 224 0.12 -0.30 -11.83
N GLY A 225 -0.59 -1.38 -12.14
CA GLY A 225 -1.39 -2.15 -11.20
C GLY A 225 -0.68 -3.43 -10.81
N VAL A 226 -0.33 -3.58 -9.53
CA VAL A 226 0.37 -4.75 -9.00
C VAL A 226 -0.65 -5.74 -8.46
N VAL A 227 -0.63 -6.97 -8.96
CA VAL A 227 -1.57 -8.02 -8.52
C VAL A 227 -0.93 -8.89 -7.44
N VAL A 228 -1.60 -9.00 -6.31
CA VAL A 228 -1.24 -9.87 -5.19
C VAL A 228 -2.31 -10.95 -5.04
N GLU A 229 -1.94 -12.18 -5.33
CA GLU A 229 -2.85 -13.33 -5.23
C GLU A 229 -2.91 -13.92 -3.82
N ARG A 230 -3.98 -14.67 -3.55
CA ARG A 230 -4.16 -15.49 -2.33
C ARG A 230 -4.00 -14.69 -1.04
N VAL A 231 -4.50 -13.46 -1.01
CA VAL A 231 -4.52 -12.60 0.18
C VAL A 231 -5.56 -13.15 1.16
N PRO A 232 -5.18 -13.54 2.39
CA PRO A 232 -6.08 -14.21 3.30
C PRO A 232 -7.23 -13.31 3.75
N VAL A 233 -8.40 -13.92 3.92
CA VAL A 233 -9.61 -13.30 4.49
C VAL A 233 -9.78 -13.81 5.90
N HIS A 234 -10.00 -12.89 6.85
CA HIS A 234 -10.24 -13.20 8.26
C HIS A 234 -11.57 -12.57 8.69
N ASP A 235 -12.41 -13.35 9.38
CA ASP A 235 -13.71 -12.91 9.88
C ASP A 235 -14.55 -12.18 8.82
N GLN A 236 -14.59 -12.75 7.60
CA GLN A 236 -15.33 -12.23 6.45
C GLN A 236 -14.82 -10.87 5.94
N ARG A 237 -13.62 -10.47 6.37
CA ARG A 237 -12.95 -9.23 5.99
C ARG A 237 -11.60 -9.49 5.33
N LEU A 238 -11.31 -8.66 4.36
CA LEU A 238 -9.97 -8.52 3.80
C LEU A 238 -9.43 -7.17 4.26
N THR A 239 -8.27 -7.14 4.89
CA THR A 239 -7.67 -5.90 5.42
C THR A 239 -6.20 -5.84 5.05
N VAL A 240 -5.80 -4.75 4.42
CA VAL A 240 -4.42 -4.48 4.01
C VAL A 240 -4.02 -3.12 4.57
N ARG A 241 -2.86 -3.06 5.23
CA ARG A 241 -2.28 -1.84 5.79
C ARG A 241 -0.93 -1.56 5.15
N LEU A 242 -0.74 -0.36 4.62
CA LEU A 242 0.56 0.20 4.30
C LEU A 242 1.12 0.86 5.56
N VAL A 243 2.35 0.49 5.95
CA VAL A 243 3.08 1.17 7.02
C VAL A 243 4.04 2.23 6.45
N ASP A 244 4.42 3.20 7.27
CA ASP A 244 5.29 4.31 6.89
C ASP A 244 6.80 3.98 6.87
N ARG A 245 7.22 2.76 7.24
CA ARG A 245 8.63 2.33 7.23
C ARG A 245 9.35 2.69 5.93
N GLY A 246 10.45 3.40 6.02
CA GLY A 246 11.33 3.70 4.88
C GLY A 246 12.24 4.89 5.14
N GLN A 247 13.32 5.00 4.35
CA GLN A 247 14.13 6.21 4.32
C GLN A 247 13.45 7.29 3.48
N ASP A 248 13.17 8.42 4.11
CA ASP A 248 12.68 9.64 3.47
C ASP A 248 13.82 10.46 2.81
N ARG A 249 15.07 10.28 3.26
CA ARG A 249 16.25 11.04 2.83
C ARG A 249 17.46 10.15 2.57
N ASP A 250 18.14 10.40 1.45
CA ASP A 250 19.49 9.89 1.13
C ASP A 250 20.21 10.82 0.15
N ARG A 251 21.25 10.35 -0.54
CA ARG A 251 22.00 11.17 -1.53
C ARG A 251 21.14 11.59 -2.73
N ASP A 252 20.15 10.78 -3.08
CA ASP A 252 19.35 10.91 -4.30
C ASP A 252 17.88 11.26 -4.01
N ARG A 253 17.47 11.29 -2.74
CA ARG A 253 16.08 11.50 -2.30
C ARG A 253 16.00 12.47 -1.13
N LYS A 254 15.03 13.38 -1.17
CA LYS A 254 14.67 14.25 -0.04
C LYS A 254 13.15 14.33 0.07
N GLY A 255 12.63 14.01 1.26
CA GLY A 255 11.18 14.03 1.50
C GLY A 255 10.48 12.98 0.65
N ALA A 256 11.01 11.76 0.59
CA ALA A 256 10.37 10.65 -0.10
C ALA A 256 9.13 10.18 0.68
N HIS A 257 8.06 9.89 -0.06
CA HIS A 257 6.78 9.41 0.47
C HIS A 257 6.44 8.03 -0.10
N HIS A 258 5.68 7.26 0.67
CA HIS A 258 4.91 6.16 0.10
C HIS A 258 3.63 6.72 -0.50
N ALA A 259 3.22 6.17 -1.64
CA ALA A 259 1.94 6.49 -2.24
C ALA A 259 0.86 5.50 -1.78
N ALA A 260 -0.17 5.99 -1.10
CA ALA A 260 -1.39 5.25 -0.84
C ALA A 260 -2.47 5.65 -1.86
N ALA A 261 -2.69 4.80 -2.86
CA ALA A 261 -3.72 5.00 -3.89
C ALA A 261 -4.85 3.95 -3.76
N GLN A 262 -5.52 3.67 -4.87
CA GLN A 262 -6.65 2.75 -4.89
C GLN A 262 -6.19 1.29 -4.86
N MET A 263 -6.99 0.44 -4.24
CA MET A 263 -6.87 -1.01 -4.31
C MET A 263 -8.20 -1.64 -4.70
N ARG A 264 -8.16 -2.68 -5.53
CA ARG A 264 -9.33 -3.50 -5.84
C ARG A 264 -9.21 -4.86 -5.19
N ALA A 265 -10.22 -5.27 -4.44
CA ALA A 265 -10.35 -6.64 -3.97
C ALA A 265 -11.21 -7.44 -4.95
N GLU A 266 -10.79 -8.67 -5.24
CA GLU A 266 -11.53 -9.64 -6.05
C GLU A 266 -11.52 -11.00 -5.35
N CYS A 267 -12.69 -11.51 -4.97
CA CYS A 267 -12.82 -12.81 -4.33
C CYS A 267 -13.70 -13.70 -5.21
N GLY A 268 -13.18 -14.87 -5.56
CA GLY A 268 -13.92 -15.92 -6.24
C GLY A 268 -13.95 -17.18 -5.40
N THR A 269 -14.95 -18.03 -5.65
CA THR A 269 -15.07 -19.37 -5.06
C THR A 269 -14.38 -20.43 -5.89
#